data_AF-C8PFJ3-F1
#
_entry.id   AF-C8PFJ3-F1
#
_cell.length_a   1.000
_cell.length_b   1.000
_cell.length_c   1.000
_cell.angle_alpha   90.00
_cell.angle_beta   90.00
_cell.angle_gamma   90.00
#
_symmetry.space_group_name_H-M   'P 1'
#
loop_
_entity.id
_entity.type
_entity.pdbx_description
1 polymer ?
#
loop_
_entity_poly.entity_id
_entity_poly.type
_entity_poly.pdbx_seq_one_letter_code
_entity_poly.pdbx_strand_id
1 'polypeptide(L)' 'MDDKFITKAEALKELGLKSQMSLYRLTKAGKIVANKVNAKVIYYSLSSIKAYKAGKSA' A
#
# COMPACT_ATOMS: atom_id res chain seq x y z
N MET A 1 8.56 1.69 16.55
CA MET A 1 8.57 0.87 15.32
C MET A 1 8.48 1.84 14.16
N ASP A 2 9.58 2.11 13.48
CA ASP A 2 9.58 3.03 12.34
C ASP A 2 8.93 2.34 11.14
N ASP A 3 7.73 2.78 10.81
CA ASP A 3 7.03 2.26 9.64
C ASP A 3 7.70 2.78 8.38
N LYS A 4 8.23 1.86 7.57
CA LYS A 4 8.86 2.22 6.30
C LYS A 4 7.78 2.57 5.28
N PHE A 5 7.82 3.79 4.79
CA PHE A 5 6.96 4.23 3.70
C PHE A 5 7.61 3.94 2.34
N ILE A 6 6.88 3.27 1.47
CA ILE A 6 7.33 2.87 0.13
C ILE A 6 6.49 3.55 -0.96
N THR A 7 7.06 3.68 -2.15
CA THR A 7 6.40 4.29 -3.30
C THR A 7 5.26 3.42 -3.84
N LYS A 8 4.42 4.02 -4.69
CA LYS A 8 3.37 3.29 -5.43
C LYS A 8 3.91 2.07 -6.19
N ALA A 9 5.06 2.21 -6.86
CA ALA A 9 5.63 1.14 -7.69
C ALA A 9 6.08 -0.05 -6.82
N GLU A 10 6.72 0.24 -5.69
CA GLU A 10 7.11 -0.78 -4.72
C GLU A 10 5.89 -1.45 -4.09
N ALA A 11 4.84 -0.68 -3.75
CA ALA A 11 3.61 -1.22 -3.19
C ALA A 11 2.88 -2.17 -4.17
N LEU A 12 2.86 -1.83 -5.46
CA LEU A 12 2.35 -2.69 -6.52
C LEU A 12 3.15 -4.01 -6.61
N LYS A 13 4.48 -3.91 -6.57
CA LYS A 13 5.38 -5.08 -6.60
C LYS A 13 5.17 -5.98 -5.39
N GLU A 14 5.11 -5.42 -4.19
CA GLU A 14 4.90 -6.18 -2.94
C GLU A 14 3.57 -6.94 -2.94
N LEU A 15 2.50 -6.33 -3.45
CA LEU A 15 1.17 -6.93 -3.54
C LEU A 15 0.96 -7.81 -4.78
N GLY A 16 1.92 -7.86 -5.71
CA GLY A 16 1.76 -8.55 -7.00
C GLY A 16 0.65 -7.94 -7.87
N LEU A 17 0.37 -6.64 -7.72
CA LEU A 17 -0.68 -5.94 -8.43
C LEU A 17 -0.12 -5.18 -9.64
N LYS A 18 -0.85 -5.17 -10.75
CA LYS A 18 -0.47 -4.43 -11.97
C LYS A 18 -1.16 -3.06 -12.10
N SER A 19 -2.23 -2.83 -11.34
CA SER A 19 -3.08 -1.64 -11.49
C SER A 19 -3.03 -0.74 -10.28
N GLN A 20 -2.79 0.55 -10.52
CA GLN A 20 -2.93 1.60 -9.51
C GLN A 20 -4.35 1.67 -8.94
N MET A 21 -5.38 1.36 -9.73
CA MET A 21 -6.75 1.34 -9.21
C MET A 21 -6.96 0.29 -8.13
N SER A 22 -6.24 -0.84 -8.20
CA SER A 22 -6.27 -1.85 -7.14
C SER A 22 -5.70 -1.29 -5.84
N LEU A 23 -4.57 -0.57 -5.88
CA LEU A 23 -4.05 0.12 -4.70
C LEU A 23 -5.05 1.13 -4.14
N TYR A 24 -5.60 1.99 -5.00
CA TYR A 24 -6.58 2.99 -4.59
C TYR A 24 -7.81 2.37 -3.90
N ARG A 25 -8.35 1.27 -4.45
CA ARG A 25 -9.46 0.54 -3.83
C ARG A 25 -9.10 -0.02 -2.46
N LEU A 26 -7.89 -0.57 -2.29
CA LEU A 26 -7.42 -1.10 -1.01
C LEU A 26 -7.26 0.01 0.03
N THR A 27 -6.71 1.16 -0.36
CA THR A 27 -6.58 2.31 0.53
C THR A 27 -7.95 2.86 0.92
N LYS A 28 -8.87 3.02 -0.04
CA LYS A 28 -10.25 3.50 0.23
C LYS A 28 -11.03 2.54 1.12
N ALA A 29 -10.77 1.23 1.00
CA ALA A 29 -11.37 0.20 1.86
C ALA A 29 -10.69 0.09 3.24
N GLY A 30 -9.70 0.93 3.56
CA GLY A 30 -8.98 0.90 4.83
C GLY A 30 -8.07 -0.32 5.03
N LYS A 31 -7.82 -1.11 3.97
CA LYS A 31 -7.03 -2.35 4.04
C LYS A 31 -5.52 -2.10 4.08
N ILE A 32 -5.07 -0.99 3.51
CA ILE A 32 -3.68 -0.54 3.53
C ILE A 32 -3.63 0.95 3.85
N VAL A 33 -2.57 1.39 4.52
CA VAL A 33 -2.38 2.79 4.91
C VAL A 33 -1.55 3.49 3.84
N ALA A 34 -2.04 4.64 3.37
CA ALA A 34 -1.30 5.53 2.49
C ALA A 34 -1.12 6.89 3.16
N ASN A 35 0.08 7.46 3.02
CA ASN A 35 0.39 8.81 3.43
C ASN A 35 0.57 9.70 2.19
N LYS A 36 -0.29 10.70 2.07
CA LYS A 36 -0.23 11.67 0.98
C LYS A 36 0.65 12.84 1.42
N VAL A 37 1.86 12.91 0.87
CA VAL A 37 2.81 13.98 1.21
C VAL A 37 2.48 15.26 0.42
N ASN A 38 2.01 15.14 -0.81
CA ASN A 38 1.50 16.26 -1.61
C ASN A 38 0.48 15.78 -2.66
N ALA A 39 0.02 16.68 -3.54
CA ALA A 39 -0.97 16.35 -4.56
C ALA A 39 -0.53 15.23 -5.54
N LYS A 40 0.78 15.02 -5.73
CA LYS A 40 1.36 14.12 -6.73
C LYS A 40 2.01 12.86 -6.14
N VAL A 41 2.44 12.93 -4.87
CA VAL A 41 3.25 11.89 -4.22
C VAL A 41 2.48 11.28 -3.07
N ILE A 42 2.20 9.98 -3.21
CA ILE A 42 1.55 9.14 -2.21
C ILE A 42 2.51 8.01 -1.89
N TYR A 43 2.85 7.86 -0.62
CA TYR A 43 3.58 6.72 -0.08
C TYR A 43 2.65 5.77 0.64
N TYR A 44 3.07 4.53 0.77
CA TYR A 44 2.28 3.47 1.40
C TYR A 44 3.08 2.85 2.54
N SER A 45 2.41 2.58 3.64
CA SER A 45 2.99 1.88 4.78
C SER A 45 3.35 0.45 4.39
N LEU A 46 4.64 0.10 4.45
CA LEU A 46 5.10 -1.25 4.18
C LEU A 46 4.51 -2.24 5.18
N SER A 47 4.39 -1.84 6.46
CA SER A 47 3.83 -2.70 7.50
C SER A 47 2.36 -3.05 7.22
N SER A 48 1.55 -2.06 6.82
CA SER A 48 0.15 -2.30 6.46
C SER A 48 0.00 -3.18 5.22
N ILE A 49 0.88 -3.00 4.22
CA ILE A 49 0.91 -3.81 3.00
C ILE A 49 1.26 -5.26 3.33
N LYS A 50 2.27 -5.49 4.17
CA LYS A 50 2.67 -6.83 4.61
C LYS A 50 1.57 -7.49 5.44
N ALA A 51 0.96 -6.76 6.36
CA ALA A 51 -0.17 -7.25 7.15
C ALA A 51 -1.35 -7.66 6.25
N TYR A 52 -1.71 -6.83 5.27
CA TYR A 52 -2.73 -7.17 4.29
C TYR A 52 -2.36 -8.40 3.46
N LYS A 53 -1.11 -8.51 3.00
CA LYS A 53 -0.62 -9.67 2.24
C LYS A 53 -0.67 -10.95 3.07
N ALA A 54 -0.25 -10.89 4.34
CA ALA A 54 -0.29 -12.02 5.27
C ALA A 54 -1.73 -12.44 5.61
N GLY A 55 -2.64 -11.49 5.82
CA GLY A 55 -4.07 -11.77 6.05
C GLY A 55 -4.84 -12.22 4.81
N LYS A 56 -4.26 -12.07 3.61
CA LYS A 56 -4.80 -12.59 2.34
C LYS A 56 -4.45 -14.07 2.12
N SER A 57 -3.57 -14.65 2.95
CA SER A 57 -3.12 -16.04 2.86
C SER A 57 -3.94 -17.01 3.72
N ALA A 58 -5.23 -16.73 3.96
CA ALA A 58 -6.17 -17.63 4.62
C ALA A 58 -7.29 -18.02 3.64
#